data_AF-A0A0W8EQY8-F1
#
_entry.id   AF-A0A0W8EQY8-F1
#
_cell.length_a   1.000
_cell.length_b   1.000
_cell.length_c   1.000
_cell.angle_alpha   90.00
_cell.angle_beta   90.00
_cell.angle_gamma   90.00
#
_symmetry.space_group_name_H-M   'P 1'
#
loop_
_entity.id
_entity.type
_entity.pdbx_description
1 polymer ?
#
loop_
_entity_poly.entity_id
_entity_poly.type
_entity_poly.pdbx_seq_one_letter_code
_entity_poly.pdbx_strand_id
1 'polypeptide(L)'
;MKGDELFSKGLYDEALVEYQKATVYDPYSSRSWKGKGMTLQALGRPDEAVVAFQRALKLDPGDVATRVLLGDAFFDAGEYEEAVGQYTKALGVNPNLQGVTQKLSAASTLALGVVELPEEVPEPAPEETVPAPVTTGTPPPDESTNLPPQQTAPFPGVMLILLASLAGLFLALIRMR
;
A
#
# COMPACT_ATOMS: atom_id res chain seq x y z
N MET A 1 29.85 11.75 -2.97
CA MET A 1 30.51 11.99 -1.66
C MET A 1 30.85 10.64 -1.02
N LYS A 2 31.86 10.53 -0.15
CA LYS A 2 32.23 9.25 0.49
C LYS A 2 31.04 8.57 1.20
N GLY A 3 30.17 9.36 1.84
CA GLY A 3 28.91 8.86 2.43
C GLY A 3 27.99 8.16 1.41
N ASP A 4 27.84 8.71 0.20
CA ASP A 4 26.99 8.12 -0.85
C ASP A 4 27.53 6.75 -1.32
N GLU A 5 28.86 6.62 -1.40
CA GLU A 5 29.51 5.37 -1.81
C GLU A 5 29.38 4.27 -0.74
N LEU A 6 29.51 4.64 0.54
CA LEU A 6 29.31 3.71 1.65
C LEU A 6 27.84 3.28 1.75
N PHE A 7 26.92 4.22 1.58
CA PHE A 7 25.49 3.94 1.58
C PHE A 7 25.09 2.96 0.48
N SER A 8 25.61 3.14 -0.75
CA SER A 8 25.30 2.22 -1.86
C SER A 8 25.88 0.81 -1.67
N LYS A 9 26.91 0.67 -0.83
CA LYS A 9 27.48 -0.62 -0.42
C LYS A 9 26.76 -1.25 0.79
N GLY A 10 25.75 -0.58 1.34
CA GLY A 10 25.05 -1.03 2.55
C GLY A 10 25.83 -0.84 3.86
N LEU A 11 26.95 -0.11 3.81
CA LEU A 11 27.80 0.20 4.97
C LEU A 11 27.22 1.43 5.68
N TYR A 12 26.05 1.25 6.30
CA TYR A 12 25.25 2.37 6.81
C TYR A 12 25.86 3.06 8.04
N ASP A 13 26.51 2.32 8.93
CA ASP A 13 27.19 2.92 10.10
C ASP A 13 28.34 3.84 9.65
N GLU A 14 29.17 3.38 8.72
CA GLU A 14 30.26 4.18 8.16
C GLU A 14 29.73 5.35 7.32
N ALA A 15 28.67 5.13 6.54
CA ALA A 15 28.01 6.19 5.80
C ALA A 15 27.52 7.29 6.75
N LEU A 16 26.92 6.92 7.89
CA LEU A 16 26.42 7.87 8.88
C LEU A 16 27.55 8.73 9.45
N VAL A 17 28.68 8.12 9.78
CA VAL A 17 29.87 8.85 10.25
C VAL A 17 30.34 9.87 9.20
N GLU A 18 30.38 9.50 7.93
CA GLU A 18 30.80 10.42 6.86
C GLU A 18 29.76 11.52 6.60
N TYR A 19 28.47 11.22 6.65
CA TYR A 19 27.42 12.25 6.55
C TYR A 19 27.44 13.20 7.76
N GLN A 20 27.70 12.71 8.98
CA GLN A 20 27.85 13.54 10.17
C GLN A 20 29.01 14.53 9.99
N LYS A 21 30.19 14.05 9.57
CA LYS A 21 31.33 14.92 9.24
C LYS A 21 30.96 15.95 8.18
N ALA A 22 30.27 15.53 7.12
CA ALA A 22 29.84 16.43 6.05
C ALA A 22 28.88 17.52 6.56
N THR A 23 27.93 17.19 7.44
CA THR A 23 27.00 18.19 8.03
C THR A 23 27.67 19.13 9.03
N VAL A 24 28.79 18.74 9.63
CA VAL A 24 29.60 19.63 10.48
C VAL A 24 30.47 20.55 9.64
N TYR A 25 31.09 20.02 8.59
CA TYR A 25 31.93 20.79 7.66
C TYR A 25 31.12 21.80 6.85
N ASP A 26 29.97 21.39 6.33
CA ASP A 26 29.01 22.25 5.65
C ASP A 26 27.58 22.05 6.21
N PRO A 27 27.18 22.88 7.19
CA PRO A 27 25.85 22.84 7.78
C PRO A 27 24.71 23.27 6.86
N TYR A 28 25.01 23.81 5.68
CA TYR A 28 24.04 24.33 4.70
C TYR A 28 23.84 23.40 3.49
N SER A 29 24.56 22.27 3.43
CA SER A 29 24.34 21.25 2.41
C SER A 29 23.06 20.45 2.69
N SER A 30 21.95 20.82 2.01
CA SER A 30 20.68 20.07 2.06
C SER A 30 20.88 18.59 1.69
N ARG A 31 21.73 18.32 0.69
CA ARG A 31 22.09 16.97 0.23
C ARG A 31 22.75 16.13 1.32
N SER A 32 23.65 16.71 2.11
CA SER A 32 24.32 15.99 3.19
C SER A 32 23.35 15.66 4.32
N TRP A 33 22.45 16.59 4.66
CA TRP A 33 21.37 16.34 5.63
C TRP A 33 20.39 15.26 5.14
N LYS A 34 20.01 15.29 3.85
CA LYS A 34 19.17 14.25 3.23
C LYS A 34 19.83 12.88 3.29
N GLY A 35 21.10 12.77 2.89
CA GLY A 35 21.84 11.51 2.94
C GLY A 35 22.00 10.97 4.36
N LYS A 36 22.22 11.87 5.34
CA LYS A 36 22.19 11.51 6.77
C LYS A 36 20.84 10.90 7.18
N GLY A 37 19.72 11.52 6.78
CA GLY A 37 18.37 11.03 7.08
C GLY A 37 18.10 9.66 6.47
N MET A 38 18.43 9.46 5.18
CA MET A 38 18.28 8.17 4.52
C MET A 38 19.08 7.06 5.20
N THR A 39 20.30 7.39 5.64
CA THR A 39 21.16 6.45 6.37
C THR A 39 20.59 6.10 7.74
N LEU A 40 20.02 7.07 8.46
CA LEU A 40 19.38 6.84 9.75
C LEU A 40 18.12 5.96 9.63
N GLN A 41 17.30 6.16 8.59
CA GLN A 41 16.17 5.25 8.31
C GLN A 41 16.66 3.82 8.04
N ALA A 42 17.69 3.65 7.21
CA ALA A 42 18.25 2.32 6.92
C ALA A 42 18.79 1.61 8.17
N LEU A 43 19.22 2.38 9.18
CA LEU A 43 19.66 1.88 10.49
C LEU A 43 18.51 1.67 11.49
N GLY A 44 17.25 1.86 11.09
CA GLY A 44 16.09 1.73 11.98
C GLY A 44 15.99 2.84 13.03
N ARG A 45 16.48 4.04 12.72
CA ARG A 45 16.47 5.22 13.61
C ARG A 45 15.59 6.34 13.03
N PRO A 46 14.27 6.12 12.90
CA PRO A 46 13.38 7.02 12.18
C PRO A 46 13.24 8.40 12.83
N ASP A 47 13.23 8.50 14.16
CA ASP A 47 13.13 9.79 14.87
C ASP A 47 14.30 10.74 14.54
N GLU A 48 15.51 10.20 14.48
CA GLU A 48 16.69 10.98 14.09
C GLU A 48 16.68 11.32 12.60
N ALA A 49 16.13 10.44 11.76
CA ALA A 49 15.97 10.69 10.34
C ALA A 49 15.00 11.85 10.09
N VAL A 50 13.88 11.91 10.83
CA VAL A 50 12.94 13.03 10.79
C VAL A 50 13.66 14.35 11.00
N VAL A 51 14.50 14.46 12.04
CA VAL A 51 15.27 15.68 12.33
C VAL A 51 16.21 16.03 11.16
N ALA A 52 16.90 15.04 10.59
CA ALA A 52 17.80 15.25 9.46
C ALA A 52 17.07 15.73 8.20
N PHE A 53 15.92 15.13 7.87
CA PHE A 53 15.11 15.53 6.72
C PHE A 53 14.44 16.89 6.91
N GLN A 54 13.95 17.21 8.11
CA GLN A 54 13.44 18.55 8.41
C GLN A 54 14.53 19.61 8.22
N ARG A 55 15.77 19.30 8.63
CA ARG A 55 16.91 20.19 8.40
C ARG A 55 17.21 20.34 6.90
N ALA A 56 17.18 19.25 6.13
CA ALA A 56 17.34 19.29 4.68
C ALA A 56 16.26 20.15 4.00
N LEU A 57 14.99 19.99 4.36
CA LEU A 57 13.87 20.78 3.82
C LEU A 57 13.88 22.24 4.28
N LYS A 58 14.47 22.56 5.42
CA LYS A 58 14.68 23.95 5.82
C LYS A 58 15.67 24.66 4.89
N LEU A 59 16.65 23.93 4.35
CA LEU A 59 17.67 24.44 3.43
C LEU A 59 17.17 24.44 1.98
N ASP A 60 16.41 23.41 1.59
CA ASP A 60 15.75 23.31 0.29
C ASP A 60 14.27 22.89 0.45
N PRO A 61 13.36 23.86 0.62
CA PRO A 61 11.93 23.58 0.80
C PRO A 61 11.26 22.94 -0.42
N GLY A 62 11.89 23.05 -1.59
CA GLY A 62 11.38 22.57 -2.87
C GLY A 62 11.70 21.11 -3.18
N ASP A 63 12.55 20.45 -2.38
CA ASP A 63 12.88 19.04 -2.59
C ASP A 63 11.70 18.13 -2.19
N VAL A 64 10.81 17.91 -3.16
CA VAL A 64 9.64 17.04 -3.04
C VAL A 64 10.06 15.61 -2.66
N ALA A 65 11.19 15.12 -3.17
CA ALA A 65 11.66 13.77 -2.82
C ALA A 65 12.06 13.68 -1.34
N THR A 66 12.74 14.69 -0.80
CA THR A 66 13.03 14.75 0.65
C THR A 66 11.75 14.89 1.48
N ARG A 67 10.72 15.56 0.96
CA ARG A 67 9.41 15.63 1.63
C ARG A 67 8.73 14.26 1.73
N VAL A 68 8.80 13.46 0.66
CA VAL A 68 8.31 12.07 0.70
C VAL A 68 9.12 11.26 1.70
N LEU A 69 10.45 11.37 1.71
CA LEU A 69 11.30 10.68 2.68
C LEU A 69 11.03 11.09 4.13
N LEU A 70 10.70 12.37 4.38
CA LEU A 70 10.25 12.81 5.70
C LEU A 70 8.93 12.16 6.10
N GLY A 71 7.99 12.01 5.15
CA GLY A 71 6.76 11.25 5.37
C GLY A 71 7.03 9.78 5.69
N ASP A 72 7.97 9.15 4.97
CA ASP A 72 8.40 7.78 5.24
C ASP A 72 9.00 7.66 6.64
N ALA A 73 9.85 8.60 7.04
CA ALA A 73 10.47 8.58 8.38
C ALA A 73 9.45 8.78 9.50
N PHE A 74 8.43 9.63 9.31
CA PHE A 74 7.33 9.76 10.27
C PHE A 74 6.49 8.48 10.35
N PHE A 75 6.22 7.85 9.20
CA PHE A 75 5.51 6.57 9.15
C PHE A 75 6.27 5.47 9.90
N ASP A 76 7.59 5.37 9.69
CA ASP A 76 8.47 4.42 10.39
C ASP A 76 8.56 4.71 11.90
N ALA A 77 8.42 5.98 12.31
CA ALA A 77 8.35 6.40 13.71
C ALA A 77 6.98 6.15 14.37
N GLY A 78 5.95 5.76 13.59
CA GLY A 78 4.58 5.59 14.08
C GLY A 78 3.78 6.90 14.18
N GLU A 79 4.33 8.02 13.72
CA GLU A 79 3.70 9.34 13.70
C GLU A 79 2.90 9.50 12.40
N TYR A 80 1.77 8.78 12.31
CA TYR A 80 1.04 8.59 11.05
C TYR A 80 0.35 9.87 10.55
N GLU A 81 -0.18 10.70 11.44
CA GLU A 81 -0.78 11.99 11.12
C GLU A 81 0.22 12.94 10.45
N GLU A 82 1.44 13.00 10.96
CA GLU A 82 2.55 13.76 10.42
C GLU A 82 2.94 13.23 9.03
N ALA A 83 2.99 11.90 8.87
CA ALA A 83 3.26 11.26 7.58
C ALA A 83 2.21 11.63 6.53
N VAL A 84 0.91 11.53 6.87
CA VAL A 84 -0.22 11.99 6.04
C VAL A 84 -0.02 13.45 5.62
N GLY A 85 0.36 14.31 6.57
CA GLY A 85 0.62 15.72 6.31
C GLY A 85 1.75 15.96 5.29
N GLN A 86 2.83 15.19 5.33
CA GLN A 86 3.94 15.33 4.38
C GLN A 86 3.60 14.78 3.00
N TYR A 87 2.97 13.60 2.92
CA TYR A 87 2.55 13.03 1.64
C TYR A 87 1.53 13.91 0.93
N THR A 88 0.56 14.46 1.66
CA THR A 88 -0.43 15.39 1.11
C THR A 88 0.24 16.63 0.53
N LYS A 89 1.21 17.22 1.24
CA LYS A 89 2.00 18.36 0.74
C LYS A 89 2.82 17.99 -0.50
N ALA A 90 3.42 16.80 -0.54
CA ALA A 90 4.17 16.34 -1.71
C ALA A 90 3.28 16.18 -2.94
N LEU A 91 2.11 15.54 -2.78
CA LEU A 91 1.11 15.37 -3.84
C LEU A 91 0.47 16.69 -4.28
N GLY A 92 0.35 17.67 -3.37
CA GLY A 92 -0.09 19.01 -3.71
C GLY A 92 0.87 19.76 -4.65
N VAL A 93 2.18 19.43 -4.61
CA VAL A 93 3.18 19.97 -5.54
C VAL A 93 3.23 19.16 -6.84
N ASN A 94 3.24 17.82 -6.72
CA ASN A 94 3.21 16.92 -7.87
C ASN A 94 2.19 15.79 -7.62
N PRO A 95 1.01 15.84 -8.25
CA PRO A 95 -0.04 14.82 -8.07
C PRO A 95 0.32 13.43 -8.61
N ASN A 96 1.33 13.33 -9.49
CA ASN A 96 1.69 12.10 -10.19
C ASN A 96 2.91 11.38 -9.58
N LEU A 97 3.22 11.65 -8.31
CA LEU A 97 4.28 10.93 -7.60
C LEU A 97 3.89 9.47 -7.40
N GLN A 98 4.62 8.57 -8.07
CA GLN A 98 4.37 7.14 -7.99
C GLN A 98 4.50 6.62 -6.55
N GLY A 99 3.59 5.75 -6.13
CA GLY A 99 3.58 5.13 -4.81
C GLY A 99 3.18 6.06 -3.65
N VAL A 100 3.22 7.38 -3.81
CA VAL A 100 2.92 8.31 -2.70
C VAL A 100 1.43 8.29 -2.31
N THR A 101 0.52 8.12 -3.26
CA THR A 101 -0.92 7.96 -2.96
C THR A 101 -1.19 6.70 -2.12
N GLN A 102 -0.47 5.61 -2.39
CA GLN A 102 -0.58 4.37 -1.61
C GLN A 102 -0.03 4.57 -0.20
N LYS A 103 1.14 5.22 -0.07
CA LYS A 103 1.71 5.60 1.23
C LYS A 103 0.78 6.50 2.05
N LEU A 104 0.16 7.49 1.41
CA LEU A 104 -0.84 8.37 2.03
C LEU A 104 -2.05 7.56 2.52
N SER A 105 -2.58 6.65 1.69
CA SER A 105 -3.69 5.79 2.07
C SER A 105 -3.34 4.94 3.29
N ALA A 106 -2.18 4.26 3.26
CA ALA A 106 -1.71 3.43 4.37
C ALA A 106 -1.54 4.23 5.67
N ALA A 107 -0.89 5.40 5.59
CA ALA A 107 -0.73 6.29 6.74
C ALA A 107 -2.07 6.79 7.29
N SER A 108 -3.03 7.11 6.41
CA SER A 108 -4.36 7.57 6.83
C SER A 108 -5.13 6.47 7.55
N THR A 109 -5.06 5.23 7.06
CA THR A 109 -5.69 4.06 7.69
C THR A 109 -5.13 3.81 9.10
N LEU A 110 -3.81 3.84 9.24
CA LEU A 110 -3.15 3.66 10.53
C LEU A 110 -3.42 4.81 11.50
N ALA A 111 -3.45 6.07 11.02
CA ALA A 111 -3.81 7.23 11.83
C ALA A 111 -5.26 7.13 12.38
N LEU A 112 -6.19 6.57 11.60
CA LEU A 112 -7.57 6.33 12.06
C LEU A 112 -7.67 5.16 13.05
N GLY A 113 -6.58 4.44 13.32
CA GLY A 113 -6.57 3.24 14.17
C GLY A 113 -7.32 2.06 13.56
N VAL A 114 -7.62 2.10 12.26
CA VAL A 114 -8.23 0.99 11.54
C VAL A 114 -7.11 0.05 11.15
N VAL A 115 -6.79 -0.91 12.02
CA VAL A 115 -5.81 -1.96 11.72
C VAL A 115 -6.43 -2.89 10.67
N GLU A 116 -6.20 -2.64 9.39
CA GLU A 116 -6.29 -3.70 8.38
C GLU A 116 -5.11 -4.63 8.63
N LEU A 117 -5.36 -5.69 9.42
CA LEU A 117 -4.52 -6.88 9.33
C LEU A 117 -4.55 -7.28 7.85
N PRO A 118 -3.40 -7.52 7.20
CA PRO A 118 -3.40 -7.97 5.82
C PRO A 118 -4.32 -9.17 5.77
N GLU A 119 -5.36 -9.11 4.92
CA GLU A 119 -6.21 -10.27 4.68
C GLU A 119 -5.26 -11.37 4.22
N GLU A 120 -5.01 -12.32 5.12
CA GLU A 120 -4.33 -13.56 4.82
C GLU A 120 -5.27 -14.24 3.83
N VAL A 121 -5.05 -14.00 2.53
CA VAL A 121 -5.76 -14.69 1.46
C VAL A 121 -5.52 -16.16 1.74
N PRO A 122 -6.54 -16.94 2.17
CA PRO A 122 -6.31 -18.33 2.52
C PRO A 122 -5.72 -18.98 1.27
N GLU A 123 -4.52 -19.55 1.38
CA GLU A 123 -3.92 -20.31 0.30
C GLU A 123 -4.99 -21.27 -0.21
N PRO A 124 -5.30 -21.26 -1.52
CA PRO A 124 -6.30 -22.17 -2.06
C PRO A 124 -5.86 -23.59 -1.69
N ALA A 125 -6.76 -24.33 -1.04
CA ALA A 125 -6.52 -25.71 -0.65
C ALA A 125 -5.97 -26.48 -1.87
N PRO A 126 -4.98 -27.37 -1.68
CA PRO A 126 -4.39 -28.10 -2.79
C PRO A 126 -5.51 -28.83 -3.54
N GLU A 127 -5.66 -28.52 -4.84
CA GLU A 127 -6.61 -29.22 -5.70
C GLU A 127 -6.35 -30.72 -5.60
N GLU A 128 -7.32 -31.46 -5.08
CA GLU A 128 -7.30 -32.93 -5.15
C GLU A 128 -7.27 -33.31 -6.64
N THR A 129 -6.10 -33.74 -7.11
CA THR A 129 -5.93 -34.31 -8.44
C THR A 129 -6.79 -35.56 -8.54
N VAL A 130 -7.97 -35.43 -9.15
CA VAL A 130 -8.81 -36.57 -9.51
C VAL A 130 -8.01 -37.47 -10.46
N PRO A 131 -7.75 -38.75 -10.13
CA PRO A 131 -6.98 -39.62 -11.01
C PRO A 131 -7.73 -39.84 -12.33
N ALA A 132 -6.99 -39.83 -13.43
CA ALA A 132 -7.50 -40.08 -14.77
C ALA A 132 -8.28 -41.41 -14.85
N PRO A 133 -9.39 -41.48 -15.60
CA PRO A 133 -10.19 -42.70 -15.69
C PRO A 133 -9.41 -43.82 -16.38
N VAL A 134 -9.37 -44.99 -15.73
CA VAL A 134 -8.90 -46.26 -16.29
C VAL A 134 -9.70 -46.59 -17.53
N THR A 135 -9.01 -46.86 -18.64
CA THR A 135 -9.61 -47.30 -19.90
C THR A 135 -10.05 -48.76 -19.78
N THR A 136 -11.31 -48.99 -19.41
CA THR A 136 -11.90 -50.34 -19.49
C THR A 136 -12.49 -50.54 -20.89
N GLY A 137 -12.04 -51.61 -21.54
CA GLY A 137 -12.43 -52.00 -22.89
C GLY A 137 -13.93 -52.24 -23.06
N THR A 138 -14.36 -52.00 -24.29
CA THR A 138 -15.72 -52.13 -24.82
C THR A 138 -16.26 -53.57 -24.74
N PRO A 139 -17.48 -53.80 -24.20
CA PRO A 139 -18.32 -54.92 -24.59
C PRO A 139 -19.40 -54.49 -25.62
N PRO A 140 -19.85 -55.39 -26.51
CA PRO A 140 -20.75 -55.08 -27.63
C PRO A 140 -22.21 -54.80 -27.21
N PRO A 141 -23.04 -54.22 -28.09
CA PRO A 141 -24.33 -53.63 -27.74
C PRO A 141 -25.45 -54.67 -27.68
N ASP A 142 -26.31 -54.59 -26.66
CA ASP A 142 -27.61 -55.27 -26.64
C ASP A 142 -28.74 -54.27 -26.89
N GLU A 143 -29.52 -54.58 -27.93
CA GLU A 143 -30.61 -53.83 -28.51
C GLU A 143 -31.96 -54.40 -28.02
N SER A 144 -32.54 -53.78 -27.00
CA SER A 144 -33.94 -53.93 -26.56
C SER A 144 -34.11 -53.03 -25.34
N THR A 145 -35.02 -52.07 -25.22
CA THR A 145 -36.42 -52.11 -25.59
C THR A 145 -36.98 -50.67 -25.51
N ASN A 146 -37.95 -50.42 -26.39
CA ASN A 146 -38.85 -49.28 -26.55
C ASN A 146 -39.42 -48.52 -25.31
N LEU A 147 -39.52 -47.17 -25.51
CA LEU A 147 -40.61 -46.21 -25.14
C LEU A 147 -40.87 -45.82 -23.67
N PRO A 148 -41.55 -44.68 -23.35
CA PRO A 148 -41.72 -43.37 -24.00
C PRO A 148 -41.40 -42.18 -23.01
N PRO A 149 -41.64 -40.88 -23.34
CA PRO A 149 -41.09 -39.75 -22.58
C PRO A 149 -41.93 -39.40 -21.36
N GLN A 150 -41.29 -38.88 -20.31
CA GLN A 150 -41.98 -38.22 -19.20
C GLN A 150 -41.42 -36.83 -18.95
N GLN A 151 -42.37 -35.95 -18.65
CA GLN A 151 -42.38 -34.51 -18.79
C GLN A 151 -42.19 -33.85 -17.41
N THR A 152 -42.01 -32.51 -17.41
CA THR A 152 -42.17 -31.56 -16.27
C THR A 152 -40.96 -31.47 -15.31
N ALA A 153 -40.47 -30.32 -14.83
CA ALA A 153 -40.85 -28.90 -14.88
C ALA A 153 -39.63 -28.08 -14.31
N PRO A 154 -39.63 -26.74 -14.37
CA PRO A 154 -38.41 -25.91 -14.28
C PRO A 154 -37.96 -25.65 -12.84
N PHE A 155 -36.63 -25.54 -12.64
CA PHE A 155 -36.03 -25.05 -11.41
C PHE A 155 -36.44 -23.58 -11.15
N PRO A 156 -37.06 -23.25 -10.01
CA PRO A 156 -37.23 -21.88 -9.56
C PRO A 156 -36.00 -21.47 -8.73
N GLY A 157 -35.57 -20.21 -8.85
CA GLY A 157 -34.76 -19.59 -7.80
C GLY A 157 -33.50 -18.84 -8.21
N VAL A 158 -33.51 -18.10 -9.31
CA VAL A 158 -32.64 -16.91 -9.40
C VAL A 158 -33.47 -15.75 -9.94
N MET A 159 -34.21 -15.10 -9.05
CA MET A 159 -34.94 -13.87 -9.34
C MET A 159 -34.60 -12.83 -8.26
N LEU A 160 -34.07 -11.70 -8.75
CA LEU A 160 -34.19 -10.35 -8.20
C LEU A 160 -33.59 -10.06 -6.81
N ILE A 161 -32.43 -9.41 -6.82
CA ILE A 161 -32.17 -8.30 -5.89
C ILE A 161 -31.89 -7.06 -6.73
N LEU A 162 -32.94 -6.24 -6.94
CA LEU A 162 -32.88 -4.87 -7.42
C LEU A 162 -33.09 -3.94 -6.20
N LEU A 163 -32.23 -2.92 -6.11
CA LEU A 163 -32.48 -1.55 -5.61
C LEU A 163 -32.85 -1.33 -4.13
N ALA A 164 -31.96 -0.67 -3.37
CA ALA A 164 -32.32 0.42 -2.45
C ALA A 164 -31.09 1.14 -1.85
N SER A 165 -30.82 2.38 -2.29
CA SER A 165 -30.47 3.50 -1.39
C SER A 165 -30.36 4.81 -2.16
N LEU A 166 -31.52 5.43 -2.38
CA LEU A 166 -31.63 6.82 -2.78
C LEU A 166 -32.61 7.48 -1.78
N ALA A 167 -32.11 7.73 -0.57
CA ALA A 167 -32.84 8.39 0.51
C ALA A 167 -31.92 9.42 1.19
N GLY A 168 -31.54 10.45 0.44
CA GLY A 168 -30.75 11.59 0.94
C GLY A 168 -31.31 12.96 0.55
N LEU A 169 -32.48 13.01 -0.12
CA LEU A 169 -33.01 14.24 -0.71
C LEU A 169 -34.46 14.50 -0.29
N PHE A 170 -34.75 14.56 1.01
CA PHE A 170 -36.07 15.04 1.47
C PHE A 170 -36.09 15.85 2.78
N LEU A 171 -34.93 16.18 3.38
CA LEU A 171 -34.87 16.97 4.62
C LEU A 171 -34.48 18.44 4.45
N ALA A 172 -34.25 18.93 3.23
CA ALA A 172 -33.82 20.32 2.99
C ALA A 172 -34.97 21.33 2.72
N LEU A 173 -36.23 20.90 2.57
CA LEU A 173 -37.35 21.81 2.24
C LEU A 173 -38.27 22.16 3.41
N ILE A 174 -37.96 21.74 4.64
CA ILE A 174 -38.77 22.06 5.84
C ILE A 174 -38.21 23.26 6.63
N ARG A 175 -37.07 23.87 6.22
CA ARG A 175 -36.48 25.03 6.92
C ARG A 175 -36.51 26.36 6.13
N MET A 176 -37.34 26.44 5.10
CA MET A 176 -37.70 27.69 4.44
C MET A 176 -39.23 27.85 4.41
N ARG A 177 -39.82 28.07 5.57
CA ARG A 177 -41.07 28.83 5.71
C ARG A 177 -40.98 29.69 6.95
#